data_AF-A0A6J1NFB7-F1
#
_entry.id   AF-A0A6J1NFB7-F1
#
_cell.length_a   1.000
_cell.length_b   1.000
_cell.length_c   1.000
_cell.angle_alpha   90.00
_cell.angle_beta   90.00
_cell.angle_gamma   90.00
#
_symmetry.space_group_name_H-M   'P 1'
#
loop_
_entity.id
_entity.type
_entity.pdbx_description
1 polymer ?
#
loop_
_entity_poly.entity_id
_entity_poly.type
_entity_poly.pdbx_seq_one_letter_code
_entity_poly.pdbx_strand_id
1 'polypeptide(L)'
;MPPRKDRARKSDDESADESMATGSTVVTMTEQQLETIMTNIAKSQAETSRLLIENILATQRTGSGTSSPMMAPPAKLGSFAKCTARFHGTIMGSADEADVLEAFIDAVETYKECTNVSDDLALKGLPMLLTGNAAVWWRGVKDSTPTWNDALLRLRGVYGVPQPGYKIFREVFSQVHTSERADIFVSRIRALLSKLPYVLQENVKIDIVFGLLDRRIRKRVPRESVESIDRLMEKARLVEESLAETEMWIL
;
A
#
# COMPACT_ATOMS: atom_id res chain seq x y z
N MET A 1 -35.11 9.67 51.83
CA MET A 1 -36.15 10.65 52.26
C MET A 1 -35.45 11.92 52.76
N PRO A 2 -36.07 13.11 52.62
CA PRO A 2 -35.46 14.31 52.03
C PRO A 2 -35.43 15.51 53.02
N PRO A 3 -35.35 16.79 52.59
CA PRO A 3 -36.54 17.44 52.01
C PRO A 3 -36.31 18.27 50.74
N ARG A 4 -37.33 18.20 49.87
CA ARG A 4 -37.72 19.19 48.85
C ARG A 4 -38.26 20.46 49.53
N LYS A 5 -38.20 21.60 48.85
CA LYS A 5 -39.32 22.57 48.91
C LYS A 5 -39.42 23.42 47.64
N ASP A 6 -40.39 23.04 46.81
CA ASP A 6 -41.06 23.90 45.84
C ASP A 6 -41.68 25.13 46.53
N ARG A 7 -41.69 26.28 45.85
CA ARG A 7 -42.87 27.15 45.90
C ARG A 7 -43.01 27.97 44.62
N ALA A 8 -43.99 27.56 43.83
CA ALA A 8 -44.61 28.31 42.76
C ALA A 8 -45.51 29.45 43.29
N ARG A 9 -45.98 30.25 42.33
CA ARG A 9 -47.17 31.13 42.31
C ARG A 9 -46.94 32.59 42.68
N LYS A 10 -47.58 33.56 42.05
CA LYS A 10 -48.46 33.65 40.85
C LYS A 10 -48.87 35.14 40.76
N SER A 11 -49.42 35.50 39.61
CA SER A 11 -50.47 36.49 39.37
C SER A 11 -50.11 37.96 39.44
N ASP A 12 -50.73 38.83 38.66
CA ASP A 12 -51.57 38.83 37.44
C ASP A 12 -52.06 40.30 37.38
N ASP A 13 -52.83 40.64 36.34
CA ASP A 13 -53.63 41.85 36.13
C ASP A 13 -52.90 43.06 35.53
N GLU A 14 -53.42 43.77 34.54
CA GLU A 14 -54.70 43.83 33.77
C GLU A 14 -54.48 45.04 32.82
N SER A 15 -55.16 45.35 31.72
CA SER A 15 -56.20 44.78 30.86
C SER A 15 -56.36 45.75 29.66
N ALA A 16 -57.08 45.29 28.64
CA ALA A 16 -57.89 46.03 27.67
C ALA A 16 -57.25 46.68 26.40
N ASP A 17 -57.30 45.90 25.31
CA ASP A 17 -58.18 46.07 24.13
C ASP A 17 -58.19 47.38 23.30
N GLU A 18 -57.78 47.29 22.01
CA GLU A 18 -58.65 47.62 20.84
C GLU A 18 -57.94 47.38 19.47
N SER A 19 -58.47 46.41 18.72
CA SER A 19 -58.69 46.29 17.26
C SER A 19 -57.73 46.81 16.14
N MET A 20 -57.54 45.91 15.15
CA MET A 20 -57.49 46.09 13.68
C MET A 20 -56.26 46.73 12.99
N ALA A 21 -55.43 45.90 12.33
CA ALA A 21 -55.23 45.92 10.87
C ALA A 21 -54.12 44.94 10.43
N THR A 22 -54.48 43.92 9.67
CA THR A 22 -53.57 43.04 8.93
C THR A 22 -52.96 43.79 7.74
N GLY A 23 -51.63 43.90 7.70
CA GLY A 23 -50.89 44.51 6.58
C GLY A 23 -49.66 43.70 6.21
N SER A 24 -49.85 42.58 5.50
CA SER A 24 -48.75 41.91 4.79
C SER A 24 -48.51 42.65 3.48
N THR A 25 -47.46 43.48 3.42
CA THR A 25 -47.03 44.12 2.17
C THR A 25 -46.36 43.09 1.27
N VAL A 26 -47.13 42.54 0.33
CA VAL A 26 -46.60 41.82 -0.82
C VAL A 26 -45.92 42.86 -1.72
N VAL A 27 -44.59 42.81 -1.82
CA VAL A 27 -43.84 43.58 -2.82
C VAL A 27 -44.11 42.93 -4.17
N THR A 28 -45.05 43.50 -4.94
CA THR A 28 -45.29 43.10 -6.32
C THR A 28 -44.23 43.73 -7.21
N MET A 29 -43.26 42.92 -7.64
CA MET A 29 -42.27 43.32 -8.63
C MET A 29 -43.02 43.61 -9.95
N THR A 30 -42.88 44.83 -10.48
CA THR A 30 -43.57 45.18 -11.72
C THR A 30 -42.99 44.39 -12.90
N GLU A 31 -43.81 44.05 -13.88
CA GLU A 31 -43.41 43.27 -15.06
C GLU A 31 -42.23 43.92 -15.81
N GLN A 32 -42.19 45.25 -15.85
CA GLN A 32 -41.09 46.03 -16.43
C GLN A 32 -39.76 45.88 -15.67
N GLN A 33 -39.80 45.71 -14.33
CA GLN A 33 -38.62 45.44 -13.53
C GLN A 33 -38.10 44.02 -13.76
N LEU A 34 -38.99 43.05 -13.98
CA LEU A 34 -38.61 41.67 -14.31
C LEU A 34 -37.94 41.60 -15.69
N GLU A 35 -38.49 42.27 -16.70
CA GLU A 35 -37.90 42.32 -18.05
C GLU A 35 -36.54 43.01 -18.06
N THR A 36 -36.37 44.07 -17.27
CA THR A 36 -35.08 44.76 -17.13
C THR A 36 -34.03 43.83 -16.50
N ILE A 37 -34.41 43.02 -15.51
CA ILE A 37 -33.50 42.06 -14.88
C ILE A 37 -33.16 40.92 -15.85
N MET A 38 -34.14 40.36 -16.56
CA MET A 38 -33.89 39.28 -17.54
C MET A 38 -32.98 39.76 -18.68
N THR A 39 -33.20 40.96 -19.20
CA THR A 39 -32.35 41.52 -20.25
C THR A 39 -30.93 41.82 -19.76
N ASN A 40 -30.76 42.28 -18.52
CA ASN A 40 -29.44 42.46 -17.92
C ASN A 40 -28.72 41.13 -17.65
N ILE A 41 -29.43 40.10 -17.20
CA ILE A 41 -28.87 38.75 -17.00
C ILE A 41 -28.47 38.14 -18.36
N ALA A 42 -29.32 38.24 -19.38
CA ALA A 42 -29.02 37.73 -20.71
C ALA A 42 -27.81 38.44 -21.35
N LYS A 43 -27.70 39.76 -21.19
CA LYS A 43 -26.53 40.53 -21.63
C LYS A 43 -25.27 40.13 -20.87
N SER A 44 -25.35 40.01 -19.54
CA SER A 44 -24.24 39.56 -18.70
C SER A 44 -23.77 38.15 -19.05
N GLN A 45 -24.70 37.23 -19.35
CA GLN A 45 -24.38 35.87 -19.79
C GLN A 45 -23.71 35.86 -21.18
N ALA A 46 -24.15 36.74 -22.10
CA ALA A 46 -23.57 36.88 -23.43
C ALA A 46 -22.14 37.45 -23.38
N GLU A 47 -21.87 38.38 -22.46
CA GLU A 47 -20.52 38.93 -22.24
C GLU A 47 -19.60 37.88 -21.63
N THR A 48 -20.09 37.12 -20.66
CA THR A 48 -19.34 36.05 -20.01
C THR A 48 -18.97 34.93 -21.00
N SER A 49 -19.90 34.55 -21.88
CA SER A 49 -19.62 33.55 -22.93
C SER A 49 -18.67 34.08 -24.00
N ARG A 50 -18.73 35.37 -24.34
CA ARG A 50 -17.75 36.01 -25.24
C ARG A 50 -16.33 35.96 -24.68
N LEU A 51 -16.13 36.32 -23.41
CA LEU A 51 -14.82 36.31 -22.78
C LEU A 51 -14.24 34.89 -22.70
N LEU A 52 -15.08 33.88 -22.45
CA LEU A 52 -14.66 32.48 -22.46
C LEU A 52 -14.18 32.04 -23.85
N ILE A 53 -14.92 32.39 -24.90
CA ILE A 53 -14.55 32.07 -26.29
C ILE A 53 -13.26 32.80 -26.68
N GLU A 54 -13.11 34.07 -26.33
CA GLU A 54 -11.90 34.85 -26.61
C GLU A 54 -10.67 34.25 -25.92
N ASN A 55 -10.80 33.80 -24.67
CA ASN A 55 -9.70 33.18 -23.93
C ASN A 55 -9.34 31.79 -24.50
N ILE A 56 -10.32 31.01 -24.97
CA ILE A 56 -10.08 29.73 -25.66
C ILE A 56 -9.38 29.94 -27.01
N LEU A 57 -9.79 30.96 -27.77
CA LEU A 57 -9.18 31.30 -29.05
C LEU A 57 -7.77 31.88 -28.88
N ALA A 58 -7.51 32.65 -27.82
CA ALA A 58 -6.17 33.12 -27.45
C ALA A 58 -5.25 31.96 -27.02
N THR A 59 -5.79 30.97 -26.32
CA THR A 59 -5.07 29.75 -25.91
C THR A 59 -4.71 28.86 -27.11
N GLN A 60 -5.51 28.85 -28.18
CA GLN A 60 -5.22 28.08 -29.40
C GLN A 60 -4.28 28.79 -30.40
N ARG A 61 -4.13 30.12 -30.34
CA ARG A 61 -3.28 30.88 -31.29
C ARG A 61 -1.79 30.93 -30.94
N THR A 62 -1.35 30.33 -29.83
CA THR A 62 0.08 30.26 -29.43
C THR A 62 0.74 28.92 -29.74
N GLY A 63 0.19 28.15 -30.69
CA GLY A 63 0.79 26.91 -31.19
C GLY A 63 1.58 27.10 -32.49
N SER A 64 2.75 27.74 -32.45
CA SER A 64 3.76 27.56 -33.51
C SER A 64 5.18 27.88 -33.01
N GLY A 65 6.00 26.82 -32.95
CA GLY A 65 7.45 26.85 -33.11
C GLY A 65 8.29 27.42 -31.97
N THR A 66 8.74 26.57 -31.05
CA THR A 66 10.16 26.39 -30.68
C THR A 66 10.32 25.30 -29.61
N SER A 67 11.39 24.53 -29.73
CA SER A 67 11.76 23.35 -28.94
C SER A 67 11.71 23.54 -27.41
N SER A 68 10.87 22.78 -26.73
CA SER A 68 11.00 22.42 -25.32
C SER A 68 10.27 21.08 -25.11
N PRO A 69 10.81 20.17 -24.26
CA PRO A 69 10.31 18.80 -24.19
C PRO A 69 8.87 18.79 -23.67
N MET A 70 8.03 18.08 -24.42
CA MET A 70 6.66 17.73 -24.11
C MET A 70 6.54 17.26 -22.66
N MET A 71 6.03 18.10 -21.77
CA MET A 71 5.54 17.64 -20.46
C MET A 71 4.36 16.72 -20.73
N ALA A 72 4.60 15.42 -20.55
CA ALA A 72 3.56 14.44 -20.33
C ALA A 72 2.57 15.00 -19.27
N PRO A 73 1.27 14.66 -19.34
CA PRO A 73 0.38 14.91 -18.21
C PRO A 73 1.07 14.38 -16.94
N PRO A 74 1.05 15.10 -15.80
CA PRO A 74 1.71 14.61 -14.60
C PRO A 74 1.21 13.19 -14.37
N ALA A 75 2.13 12.23 -14.41
CA ALA A 75 1.82 10.84 -14.12
C ALA A 75 1.01 10.87 -12.82
N LYS A 76 -0.22 10.36 -12.85
CA LYS A 76 -1.08 10.35 -11.66
C LYS A 76 -0.26 9.70 -10.55
N LEU A 77 0.19 10.48 -9.56
CA LEU A 77 0.93 9.96 -8.43
C LEU A 77 0.02 8.91 -7.77
N GLY A 78 0.52 7.69 -7.64
CA GLY A 78 -0.21 6.62 -6.99
C GLY A 78 -0.51 6.96 -5.53
N SER A 79 -1.45 6.23 -4.96
CA SER A 79 -1.78 6.30 -3.53
C SER A 79 -2.08 4.90 -3.02
N PHE A 80 -1.85 4.67 -1.72
CA PHE A 80 -2.13 3.40 -1.07
C PHE A 80 -3.63 3.12 -0.82
N ALA A 81 -4.54 3.99 -1.28
CA ALA A 81 -5.98 3.82 -1.08
C ALA A 81 -6.55 2.48 -1.59
N LYS A 82 -5.95 1.89 -2.63
CA LYS A 82 -6.36 0.57 -3.18
C LYS A 82 -5.41 -0.58 -2.77
N CYS A 83 -4.40 -0.31 -1.94
CA CYS A 83 -3.53 -1.35 -1.42
C CYS A 83 -4.30 -2.20 -0.41
N THR A 84 -4.22 -3.52 -0.54
CA THR A 84 -4.92 -4.49 0.33
C THR A 84 -4.05 -5.02 1.46
N ALA A 85 -2.73 -4.80 1.40
CA ALA A 85 -1.79 -5.23 2.43
C ALA A 85 -2.11 -4.56 3.77
N ARG A 86 -2.16 -5.35 4.85
CA ARG A 86 -2.41 -4.85 6.21
C ARG A 86 -1.45 -5.49 7.19
N PHE A 87 -0.97 -4.71 8.14
CA PHE A 87 -0.08 -5.18 9.21
C PHE A 87 -0.65 -4.83 10.58
N HIS A 88 -0.79 -5.82 11.46
CA HIS A 88 -1.36 -5.63 12.80
C HIS A 88 -0.29 -5.29 13.85
N GLY A 89 0.92 -5.83 13.70
CA GLY A 89 1.99 -5.73 14.70
C GLY A 89 1.55 -6.31 16.04
N THR A 90 1.79 -7.58 16.25
CA THR A 90 1.87 -8.16 17.60
C THR A 90 3.30 -7.92 18.10
N ILE A 91 3.48 -7.84 19.42
CA ILE A 91 4.80 -7.59 20.04
C ILE A 91 5.44 -8.93 20.42
N MET A 92 5.09 -10.01 19.71
CA MET A 92 5.72 -11.30 19.93
C MET A 92 6.79 -11.44 18.86
N GLY A 93 8.05 -11.18 19.22
CA GLY A 93 9.22 -11.42 18.35
C GLY A 93 9.45 -12.90 18.01
N SER A 94 8.39 -13.64 17.67
CA SER A 94 8.44 -14.95 17.06
C SER A 94 8.91 -14.81 15.61
N ALA A 95 9.51 -15.89 15.09
CA ALA A 95 9.96 -15.93 13.70
C ALA A 95 8.81 -15.72 12.71
N ASP A 96 7.61 -16.22 13.05
CA ASP A 96 6.41 -16.10 12.22
C ASP A 96 5.99 -14.64 12.01
N GLU A 97 6.12 -13.79 13.04
CA GLU A 97 5.75 -12.38 12.96
C GLU A 97 6.73 -11.56 12.13
N ALA A 98 8.03 -11.89 12.20
CA ALA A 98 9.04 -11.29 11.33
C ALA A 98 8.81 -11.63 9.85
N ASP A 99 8.38 -12.87 9.56
CA ASP A 99 8.05 -13.30 8.21
C ASP A 99 6.78 -12.61 7.68
N VAL A 100 5.75 -12.44 8.52
CA VAL A 100 4.55 -11.65 8.19
C VAL A 100 4.90 -10.18 7.93
N LEU A 101 5.82 -9.61 8.71
CA LEU A 101 6.31 -8.25 8.52
C LEU A 101 7.02 -8.09 7.16
N GLU A 102 7.98 -8.96 6.84
CA GLU A 102 8.70 -8.85 5.57
C GLU A 102 7.78 -9.10 4.37
N ALA A 103 6.84 -10.04 4.46
CA ALA A 103 5.83 -10.24 3.41
C ALA A 103 4.92 -9.00 3.23
N PHE A 104 4.60 -8.30 4.32
CA PHE A 104 3.89 -7.03 4.26
C PHE A 104 4.72 -5.93 3.58
N ILE A 105 5.99 -5.76 3.97
CA ILE A 105 6.86 -4.75 3.40
C ILE A 105 7.05 -4.99 1.89
N ASP A 106 7.34 -6.23 1.49
CA ASP A 106 7.51 -6.63 0.09
C ASP A 106 6.26 -6.34 -0.75
N ALA A 107 5.07 -6.66 -0.23
CA ALA A 107 3.81 -6.35 -0.90
C ALA A 107 3.57 -4.84 -1.07
N VAL A 108 3.94 -4.03 -0.07
CA VAL A 108 3.79 -2.57 -0.10
C VAL A 108 4.81 -1.92 -1.02
N GLU A 109 6.06 -2.37 -1.01
CA GLU A 109 7.12 -1.91 -1.92
C GLU A 109 6.76 -2.25 -3.37
N THR A 110 6.36 -3.49 -3.64
CA THR A 110 5.87 -3.92 -4.96
C THR A 110 4.69 -3.05 -5.43
N TYR A 111 3.71 -2.79 -4.56
CA TYR A 111 2.57 -1.93 -4.90
C TYR A 111 3.00 -0.48 -5.18
N LYS A 112 3.92 0.05 -4.36
CA LYS A 112 4.48 1.40 -4.51
C LYS A 112 5.16 1.56 -5.86
N GLU A 113 5.94 0.58 -6.29
CA GLU A 113 6.58 0.55 -7.61
C GLU A 113 5.54 0.46 -8.73
N CYS A 114 4.57 -0.46 -8.63
CA CYS A 114 3.55 -0.68 -9.64
C CYS A 114 2.64 0.53 -9.86
N THR A 115 2.38 1.32 -8.81
CA THR A 115 1.50 2.50 -8.86
C THR A 115 2.25 3.83 -8.88
N ASN A 116 3.58 3.78 -8.92
CA ASN A 116 4.46 4.95 -8.91
C ASN A 116 4.13 5.94 -7.77
N VAL A 117 4.03 5.43 -6.55
CA VAL A 117 3.84 6.25 -5.34
C VAL A 117 5.19 6.84 -4.95
N SER A 118 5.30 8.16 -4.91
CA SER A 118 6.49 8.85 -4.38
C SER A 118 6.70 8.54 -2.89
N ASP A 119 7.94 8.55 -2.41
CA ASP A 119 8.28 8.30 -1.00
C ASP A 119 7.50 9.19 -0.02
N ASP A 120 7.28 10.47 -0.35
CA ASP A 120 6.51 11.41 0.48
C ASP A 120 5.05 10.98 0.66
N LEU A 121 4.41 10.54 -0.44
CA LEU A 121 3.05 10.01 -0.40
C LEU A 121 3.00 8.64 0.26
N ALA A 122 4.03 7.82 0.07
CA ALA A 122 4.12 6.52 0.71
C ALA A 122 4.19 6.68 2.23
N LEU A 123 5.04 7.58 2.73
CA LEU A 123 5.17 7.87 4.16
C LEU A 123 3.86 8.41 4.76
N LYS A 124 3.18 9.33 4.06
CA LYS A 124 1.85 9.84 4.46
C LYS A 124 0.77 8.76 4.42
N GLY A 125 0.91 7.80 3.51
CA GLY A 125 -0.03 6.71 3.30
C GLY A 125 0.16 5.54 4.28
N LEU A 126 1.37 5.31 4.79
CA LEU A 126 1.70 4.19 5.68
C LEU A 126 0.69 3.95 6.82
N PRO A 127 0.20 4.97 7.57
CA PRO A 127 -0.77 4.74 8.64
C PRO A 127 -2.06 4.02 8.22
N MET A 128 -2.48 4.09 6.94
CA MET A 128 -3.71 3.43 6.47
C MET A 128 -3.54 1.93 6.25
N LEU A 129 -2.30 1.45 6.18
CA LEU A 129 -1.94 0.05 6.01
C LEU A 129 -1.66 -0.64 7.36
N LEU A 130 -1.40 0.16 8.40
CA LEU A 130 -1.18 -0.32 9.75
C LEU A 130 -2.52 -0.45 10.49
N THR A 131 -2.66 -1.52 11.26
CA THR A 131 -3.81 -1.83 12.10
C THR A 131 -3.33 -2.21 13.50
N GLY A 132 -4.23 -2.32 14.47
CA GLY A 132 -3.88 -2.84 15.80
C GLY A 132 -2.74 -2.09 16.50
N ASN A 133 -1.78 -2.82 17.07
CA ASN A 133 -0.68 -2.21 17.81
C ASN A 133 0.32 -1.50 16.89
N ALA A 134 0.49 -1.94 15.64
CA ALA A 134 1.33 -1.23 14.67
C ALA A 134 0.84 0.20 14.41
N ALA A 135 -0.47 0.40 14.33
CA ALA A 135 -1.05 1.74 14.18
C ALA A 135 -0.84 2.62 15.41
N VAL A 136 -0.92 2.03 16.62
CA VAL A 136 -0.65 2.73 17.89
C VAL A 136 0.82 3.12 17.98
N TRP A 137 1.72 2.20 17.63
CA TRP A 137 3.15 2.44 17.58
C TRP A 137 3.51 3.56 16.60
N TRP A 138 3.01 3.50 15.36
CA TRP A 138 3.32 4.48 14.32
C TRP A 138 2.96 5.91 14.75
N ARG A 139 1.85 6.06 15.49
CA ARG A 139 1.43 7.36 16.05
C ARG A 139 2.49 7.98 16.95
N GLY A 140 3.26 7.17 17.67
CA GLY A 140 4.32 7.64 18.57
C GLY A 140 5.64 7.97 17.88
N VAL A 141 5.90 7.43 16.69
CA VAL A 141 7.20 7.57 16.00
C VAL A 141 7.16 8.40 14.71
N LYS A 142 5.97 8.69 14.17
CA LYS A 142 5.78 9.38 12.87
C LYS A 142 6.54 10.70 12.75
N ASP A 143 6.60 11.51 13.80
CA ASP A 143 7.21 12.84 13.75
C ASP A 143 8.75 12.76 13.79
N SER A 144 9.28 11.62 14.26
CA SER A 144 10.72 11.33 14.32
C SER A 144 11.24 10.54 13.11
N THR A 145 10.39 10.36 12.09
CA THR A 145 10.65 9.48 10.94
C THR A 145 10.41 10.27 9.64
N PRO A 146 11.42 11.00 9.15
CA PRO A 146 11.23 11.93 8.03
C PRO A 146 11.24 11.26 6.65
N THR A 147 11.80 10.05 6.52
CA THR A 147 11.91 9.35 5.23
C THR A 147 11.16 8.02 5.22
N TRP A 148 10.78 7.58 4.01
CA TRP A 148 10.18 6.25 3.80
C TRP A 148 11.11 5.12 4.26
N ASN A 149 12.40 5.21 3.94
CA ASN A 149 13.38 4.20 4.34
C ASN A 149 13.56 4.14 5.87
N ASP A 150 13.54 5.28 6.57
CA ASP A 150 13.57 5.30 8.03
C ASP A 150 12.34 4.64 8.63
N ALA A 151 11.18 4.81 8.00
CA ALA A 151 9.94 4.17 8.44
C ALA A 151 10.03 2.65 8.35
N LEU A 152 10.51 2.12 7.22
CA LEU A 152 10.72 0.68 7.05
C LEU A 152 11.77 0.15 8.02
N LEU A 153 12.88 0.87 8.21
CA LEU A 153 13.94 0.48 9.14
C LEU A 153 13.44 0.42 10.58
N ARG A 154 12.66 1.41 11.02
CA ARG A 154 12.04 1.41 12.36
C ARG A 154 10.99 0.31 12.51
N LEU A 155 10.22 0.02 11.46
CA LEU A 155 9.23 -1.06 11.45
C LEU A 155 9.94 -2.42 11.63
N ARG A 156 11.03 -2.66 10.87
CA ARG A 156 11.90 -3.83 11.03
C ARG A 156 12.59 -3.88 12.39
N GLY A 157 12.97 -2.74 12.96
CA GLY A 157 13.61 -2.69 14.27
C GLY A 157 12.67 -3.04 15.44
N VAL A 158 11.37 -2.80 15.29
CA VAL A 158 10.38 -2.98 16.37
C VAL A 158 9.65 -4.32 16.25
N TYR A 159 9.29 -4.70 15.02
CA TYR A 159 8.50 -5.90 14.75
C TYR A 159 9.29 -7.00 14.04
N GLY A 160 10.45 -6.67 13.49
CA GLY A 160 11.34 -7.67 12.92
C GLY A 160 12.18 -8.33 14.01
N VAL A 161 12.52 -9.59 13.79
CA VAL A 161 13.65 -10.19 14.46
C VAL A 161 14.88 -9.77 13.67
N PRO A 162 15.91 -9.14 14.27
CA PRO A 162 17.22 -9.12 13.64
C PRO A 162 17.56 -10.58 13.37
N GLN A 163 17.53 -10.99 12.10
CA GLN A 163 17.90 -12.32 11.65
C GLN A 163 19.39 -12.24 11.30
N PRO A 164 20.31 -12.31 12.29
CA PRO A 164 21.73 -12.35 11.96
C PRO A 164 21.96 -13.58 11.09
N GLY A 165 22.85 -13.45 10.09
CA GLY A 165 23.02 -14.48 9.07
C GLY A 165 23.24 -15.89 9.61
N TYR A 166 23.84 -16.02 10.81
CA TYR A 166 24.02 -17.33 11.45
C TYR A 166 22.71 -18.03 11.84
N LYS A 167 21.65 -17.30 12.21
CA LYS A 167 20.33 -17.91 12.53
C LYS A 167 19.68 -18.44 11.26
N ILE A 168 19.77 -17.68 10.16
CA ILE A 168 19.30 -18.09 8.84
C ILE A 168 20.07 -19.33 8.38
N PHE A 169 21.40 -19.34 8.52
CA PHE A 169 22.16 -20.54 8.18
C PHE A 169 21.79 -21.74 9.05
N ARG A 170 21.59 -21.56 10.35
CA ARG A 170 21.13 -22.64 11.23
C ARG A 170 19.79 -23.20 10.75
N GLU A 171 18.88 -22.34 10.32
CA GLU A 171 17.59 -22.75 9.76
C GLU A 171 17.77 -23.48 8.42
N VAL A 172 18.54 -22.92 7.48
CA VAL A 172 18.86 -23.53 6.18
C VAL A 172 19.46 -24.93 6.36
N PHE A 173 20.46 -25.07 7.23
CA PHE A 173 21.13 -26.35 7.47
C PHE A 173 20.32 -27.32 8.33
N SER A 174 19.22 -26.86 8.94
CA SER A 174 18.26 -27.75 9.62
C SER A 174 17.25 -28.39 8.65
N GLN A 175 17.14 -27.86 7.43
CA GLN A 175 16.27 -28.41 6.40
C GLN A 175 16.89 -29.68 5.80
N VAL A 176 16.09 -30.71 5.61
CA VAL A 176 16.50 -31.97 4.97
C VAL A 176 15.57 -32.24 3.80
N HIS A 177 16.15 -32.43 2.61
CA HIS A 177 15.36 -32.87 1.46
C HIS A 177 14.88 -34.31 1.71
N THR A 178 13.57 -34.49 1.79
CA THR A 178 12.94 -35.79 2.07
C THR A 178 12.18 -36.28 0.83
N SER A 179 10.84 -36.24 0.86
CA SER A 179 9.98 -36.81 -0.18
C SER A 179 9.29 -35.76 -1.07
N GLU A 180 9.47 -34.48 -0.78
CA GLU A 180 8.92 -33.42 -1.63
C GLU A 180 9.67 -33.31 -2.96
N ARG A 181 9.08 -32.66 -3.96
CA ARG A 181 9.77 -32.39 -5.23
C ARG A 181 10.96 -31.48 -5.00
N ALA A 182 12.09 -31.75 -5.66
CA ALA A 182 13.30 -30.95 -5.58
C ALA A 182 13.04 -29.46 -5.87
N ASP A 183 12.17 -29.14 -6.85
CA ASP A 183 11.83 -27.76 -7.20
C ASP A 183 11.27 -26.98 -5.99
N ILE A 184 10.40 -27.61 -5.20
CA ILE A 184 9.75 -27.00 -4.04
C ILE A 184 10.78 -26.82 -2.93
N PHE A 185 11.57 -27.86 -2.66
CA PHE A 185 12.64 -27.81 -1.66
C PHE A 185 13.67 -26.73 -1.97
N VAL A 186 14.21 -26.71 -3.20
CA VAL A 186 15.20 -25.72 -3.64
C VAL A 186 14.63 -24.30 -3.58
N SER A 187 13.37 -24.10 -3.97
CA SER A 187 12.70 -22.79 -3.85
C SER A 187 12.60 -22.32 -2.41
N ARG A 188 12.29 -23.22 -1.46
CA ARG A 188 12.27 -22.89 -0.02
C ARG A 188 13.65 -22.49 0.48
N ILE A 189 14.70 -23.24 0.15
CA ILE A 189 16.08 -22.90 0.55
C ILE A 189 16.50 -21.56 -0.07
N ARG A 190 16.17 -21.32 -1.34
CA ARG A 190 16.46 -20.05 -2.03
C ARG A 190 15.79 -18.86 -1.33
N ALA A 191 14.54 -19.03 -0.88
CA ALA A 191 13.81 -18.03 -0.11
C ALA A 191 14.43 -17.78 1.28
N LEU A 192 14.98 -18.80 1.94
CA LEU A 192 15.72 -18.60 3.19
C LEU A 192 17.04 -17.85 2.95
N LEU A 193 17.78 -18.19 1.90
CA LEU A 193 19.04 -17.53 1.55
C LEU A 193 18.84 -16.07 1.13
N SER A 194 17.68 -15.68 0.58
CA SER A 194 17.37 -14.29 0.26
C SER A 194 17.13 -13.42 1.50
N LYS A 195 16.86 -14.02 2.67
CA LYS A 195 16.73 -13.29 3.94
C LYS A 195 18.09 -12.86 4.52
N LEU A 196 19.22 -13.31 3.96
CA LEU A 196 20.54 -12.97 4.47
C LEU A 196 20.82 -11.46 4.35
N PRO A 197 21.50 -10.84 5.33
CA PRO A 197 21.84 -9.42 5.30
C PRO A 197 22.92 -9.07 4.25
N TYR A 198 23.46 -10.07 3.56
CA TYR A 198 24.46 -9.93 2.50
C TYR A 198 24.14 -10.90 1.36
N VAL A 199 24.61 -10.55 0.16
CA VAL A 199 24.44 -11.37 -1.04
C VAL A 199 25.52 -12.43 -1.10
N LEU A 200 25.11 -13.69 -1.18
CA LEU A 200 26.01 -14.81 -1.47
C LEU A 200 26.29 -14.92 -2.97
N GLN A 201 27.51 -15.30 -3.32
CA GLN A 201 27.85 -15.67 -4.69
C GLN A 201 27.08 -16.93 -5.12
N GLU A 202 26.74 -17.01 -6.41
CA GLU A 202 25.90 -18.07 -6.98
C GLU A 202 26.49 -19.47 -6.73
N ASN A 203 27.80 -19.64 -6.92
CA ASN A 203 28.53 -20.87 -6.63
C ASN A 203 28.34 -21.35 -5.19
N VAL A 204 28.44 -20.45 -4.20
CA VAL A 204 28.27 -20.76 -2.78
C VAL A 204 26.83 -21.18 -2.50
N LYS A 205 25.84 -20.51 -3.12
CA LYS A 205 24.43 -20.93 -2.99
C LYS A 205 24.21 -22.33 -3.55
N ILE A 206 24.81 -22.63 -4.72
CA ILE A 206 24.72 -23.97 -5.31
C ILE A 206 25.34 -25.01 -4.39
N ASP A 207 26.51 -24.74 -3.79
CA ASP A 207 27.16 -25.68 -2.86
C ASP A 207 26.29 -25.98 -1.64
N ILE A 208 25.68 -24.94 -1.06
CA ILE A 208 24.77 -25.07 0.08
C ILE A 208 23.56 -25.92 -0.32
N VAL A 209 22.85 -25.55 -1.39
CA VAL A 209 21.64 -26.24 -1.84
C VAL A 209 21.96 -27.68 -2.23
N PHE A 210 23.03 -27.90 -3.00
CA PHE A 210 23.47 -29.23 -3.43
C PHE A 210 23.79 -30.12 -2.23
N GLY A 211 24.46 -29.60 -1.20
CA GLY A 211 24.76 -30.33 0.03
C GLY A 211 23.52 -30.82 0.78
N LEU A 212 22.41 -30.09 0.70
CA LEU A 212 21.14 -30.38 1.36
C LEU A 212 20.21 -31.28 0.54
N LEU A 213 20.47 -31.47 -0.75
CA LEU A 213 19.68 -32.36 -1.61
C LEU A 213 19.82 -33.83 -1.18
N ASP A 214 18.75 -34.60 -1.45
CA ASP A 214 18.73 -36.04 -1.26
C ASP A 214 19.93 -36.70 -1.96
N ARG A 215 20.55 -37.65 -1.26
CA ARG A 215 21.67 -38.45 -1.73
C ARG A 215 21.37 -39.14 -3.07
N ARG A 216 20.12 -39.54 -3.35
CA ARG A 216 19.69 -40.15 -4.61
C ARG A 216 19.94 -39.22 -5.80
N ILE A 217 19.64 -37.93 -5.63
CA ILE A 217 19.85 -36.90 -6.64
C ILE A 217 21.34 -36.58 -6.78
N ARG A 218 22.03 -36.36 -5.66
CA ARG A 218 23.48 -36.06 -5.65
C ARG A 218 24.35 -37.13 -6.32
N LYS A 219 23.94 -38.40 -6.29
CA LYS A 219 24.66 -39.49 -6.96
C LYS A 219 24.54 -39.45 -8.49
N ARG A 220 23.48 -38.86 -9.02
CA ARG A 220 23.16 -38.84 -10.46
C ARG A 220 23.49 -37.50 -11.13
N VAL A 221 23.57 -36.42 -10.34
CA VAL A 221 23.94 -35.09 -10.83
C VAL A 221 25.34 -34.72 -10.33
N PRO A 222 26.37 -34.64 -11.20
CA PRO A 222 27.69 -34.16 -10.80
C PRO A 222 27.66 -32.65 -10.52
N ARG A 223 28.31 -32.21 -9.44
CA ARG A 223 28.28 -30.83 -8.95
C ARG A 223 28.84 -29.84 -9.95
N GLU A 224 29.91 -30.23 -10.63
CA GLU A 224 30.68 -29.46 -11.61
C GLU A 224 29.84 -29.15 -12.86
N SER A 225 28.80 -29.95 -13.10
CA SER A 225 27.89 -29.76 -14.24
C SER A 225 26.79 -28.72 -13.98
N VAL A 226 26.79 -28.10 -12.81
CA VAL A 226 25.74 -27.17 -12.34
C VAL A 226 26.33 -25.78 -12.17
N GLU A 227 25.94 -24.89 -13.07
CA GLU A 227 26.43 -23.49 -13.11
C GLU A 227 25.45 -22.49 -12.49
N SER A 228 24.18 -22.89 -12.33
CA SER A 228 23.12 -22.06 -11.72
C SER A 228 22.16 -22.91 -10.90
N ILE A 229 21.44 -22.27 -9.96
CA ILE A 229 20.38 -22.94 -9.19
C ILE A 229 19.27 -23.45 -10.12
N ASP A 230 18.96 -22.71 -11.18
CA ASP A 230 17.92 -23.11 -12.13
C ASP A 230 18.31 -24.37 -12.91
N ARG A 231 19.59 -24.49 -13.29
CA ARG A 231 20.12 -25.71 -13.92
C ARG A 231 20.15 -26.89 -12.95
N LEU A 232 20.35 -26.64 -11.65
CA LEU A 232 20.26 -27.66 -10.61
C LEU A 232 18.83 -28.22 -10.53
N MET A 233 17.82 -27.35 -10.50
CA MET A 233 16.41 -27.73 -10.45
C MET A 233 16.03 -28.59 -11.67
N GLU A 234 16.38 -28.14 -12.87
CA GLU A 234 16.11 -28.89 -14.11
C GLU A 234 16.72 -30.30 -14.08
N LYS A 235 17.99 -30.42 -13.68
CA LYS A 235 18.67 -31.72 -13.59
C LYS A 235 18.10 -32.60 -12.48
N ALA A 236 17.76 -32.02 -11.34
CA ALA A 236 17.14 -32.73 -10.23
C ALA A 236 15.79 -33.32 -10.65
N ARG A 237 14.97 -32.54 -11.36
CA ARG A 237 13.69 -32.99 -11.89
C ARG A 237 13.83 -34.16 -12.86
N LEU A 238 14.76 -34.11 -13.81
CA LEU A 238 15.02 -35.23 -14.73
C LEU A 238 15.42 -36.51 -13.97
N VAL A 239 16.19 -36.37 -12.89
CA VAL A 239 16.57 -37.49 -12.04
C VAL A 239 15.38 -38.05 -11.26
N GLU A 240 14.51 -37.19 -10.73
CA GLU A 240 13.29 -37.60 -10.04
C GLU A 240 12.35 -38.37 -10.98
N GLU A 241 12.13 -37.87 -12.19
CA GLU A 241 11.32 -38.53 -13.22
C GLU A 241 11.89 -39.92 -13.55
N SER A 242 13.21 -40.02 -13.76
CA SER A 242 13.88 -41.32 -14.00
C SER A 242 13.79 -42.28 -12.80
N LEU A 243 13.87 -41.78 -11.57
CA LEU A 243 13.73 -42.61 -10.36
C LEU A 243 12.30 -43.13 -10.22
N ALA A 244 11.30 -42.28 -10.44
CA ALA A 244 9.89 -42.66 -10.39
C ALA A 244 9.54 -43.71 -11.46
N GLU A 245 10.08 -43.57 -12.67
CA GLU A 245 9.94 -44.58 -13.72
C GLU A 245 10.56 -45.91 -13.28
N THR A 246 11.78 -45.90 -12.75
CA THR A 246 12.47 -47.12 -12.30
C THR A 246 11.72 -47.84 -11.19
N GLU A 247 11.11 -47.10 -10.25
CA GLU A 247 10.30 -47.67 -9.17
C GLU A 247 8.98 -48.28 -9.67
N MET A 248 8.39 -47.77 -10.76
CA MET A 248 7.21 -48.37 -11.40
C MET A 248 7.48 -49.71 -12.10
N TRP A 249 8.68 -49.92 -12.66
CA TRP A 249 9.03 -51.16 -13.36
C TRP A 249 9.42 -52.32 -12.42
N ILE A 250 9.53 -52.06 -11.11
CA ILE A 250 9.94 -53.04 -10.09
C ILE A 250 8.73 -53.59 -9.31
N LEU A 251 7.53 -53.02 -9.51
CA LEU A 251 6.23 -53.48 -8.99
C LEU A 251 5.48 -54.30 -10.03
#